data_AF-A0A496LNF0-F1
#
_entry.id   AF-A0A496LNF0-F1
#
_cell.length_a   1.000
_cell.length_b   1.000
_cell.length_c   1.000
_cell.angle_alpha   90.00
_cell.angle_beta   90.00
_cell.angle_gamma   90.00
#
_symmetry.space_group_name_H-M   'P 1'
#
loop_
_entity.id
_entity.type
_entity.pdbx_description
1 polymer ?
#
loop_
_entity_poly.entity_id
_entity_poly.type
_entity_poly.pdbx_seq_one_letter_code
_entity_poly.pdbx_strand_id
1 'polypeptide(L)'
;MILKSEKGTVNFGIFVIFMLVGVFGIWLGMAPLNSAAVAVGKINVVSNKKIIQHLEGGVVDKIFVKDGDVVKAGDPLVEIKNAALQSEIGIVRADYLRTSAIVSRLEAQKDDA
;
A
#
# COMPACT_ATOMS: atom_id res chain seq x y z
N MET A 1 -13.16 55.93 -71.19
CA MET A 1 -11.78 55.80 -70.69
C MET A 1 -11.67 54.42 -70.05
N ILE A 2 -10.97 53.52 -70.73
CA ILE A 2 -10.46 52.21 -70.29
C ILE A 2 -11.50 51.14 -69.87
N LEU A 3 -12.14 50.52 -70.86
CA LEU A 3 -12.61 49.13 -70.74
C LEU A 3 -11.41 48.21 -71.02
N LYS A 4 -10.71 47.75 -69.98
CA LYS A 4 -9.59 46.81 -70.11
C LYS A 4 -9.94 45.49 -69.40
N SER A 5 -10.20 44.47 -70.23
CA SER A 5 -10.19 43.04 -69.92
C SER A 5 -10.91 42.58 -68.65
N GLU A 6 -12.22 42.37 -68.74
CA GLU A 6 -13.05 41.79 -67.66
C GLU A 6 -12.61 40.37 -67.27
N LYS A 7 -12.03 39.59 -68.20
CA LYS A 7 -11.60 38.20 -67.95
C LYS A 7 -10.30 38.11 -67.15
N GLY A 8 -9.40 39.09 -67.29
CA GLY A 8 -8.10 39.09 -66.60
C GLY A 8 -8.24 39.29 -65.10
N THR A 9 -9.11 40.21 -64.69
CA THR A 9 -9.35 40.51 -63.27
C THR A 9 -10.09 39.39 -62.56
N VAL A 10 -11.06 38.75 -63.22
CA VAL A 10 -11.80 37.60 -62.66
C VAL A 10 -10.88 36.39 -62.50
N ASN A 11 -10.05 36.08 -63.50
CA ASN A 11 -9.08 34.99 -63.38
C ASN A 11 -8.03 35.26 -62.29
N PHE A 12 -7.61 36.52 -62.14
CA PHE A 12 -6.71 36.92 -61.05
C PHE A 12 -7.37 36.75 -59.67
N GLY A 13 -8.64 37.15 -59.53
CA GLY A 13 -9.40 36.94 -58.30
C GLY A 13 -9.54 35.45 -57.94
N ILE A 14 -9.89 34.61 -58.93
CA ILE A 14 -9.98 33.15 -58.75
C ILE A 14 -8.62 32.56 -58.33
N PHE A 15 -7.53 33.00 -58.96
CA PHE A 15 -6.18 32.57 -58.61
C PHE A 15 -5.82 32.91 -57.16
N VAL A 16 -6.13 34.13 -56.71
CA VAL A 16 -5.89 34.57 -55.32
C VAL A 16 -6.68 33.74 -54.32
N ILE A 17 -7.95 33.41 -54.62
CA ILE A 17 -8.78 32.54 -53.77
C ILE A 17 -8.17 31.14 -53.66
N PHE A 18 -7.80 30.53 -54.78
CA PHE A 18 -7.16 29.21 -54.78
C PHE A 18 -5.82 29.21 -54.04
N MET A 19 -5.04 30.28 -54.18
CA MET A 19 -3.78 30.45 -53.46
C MET A 19 -4.00 30.54 -51.95
N LEU A 20 -4.97 31.34 -51.50
CA LEU A 20 -5.29 31.48 -50.08
C LEU A 20 -5.80 30.16 -49.49
N VAL A 21 -6.76 29.52 -50.14
CA VAL A 21 -7.30 28.23 -49.66
C VAL A 21 -6.23 27.14 -49.68
N GLY A 22 -5.38 27.10 -50.71
CA GLY A 22 -4.28 26.14 -50.81
C GLY A 22 -3.26 26.31 -49.69
N VAL A 23 -2.80 27.55 -49.44
CA VAL A 23 -1.81 27.83 -48.39
C VAL A 23 -2.36 27.50 -47.01
N PHE A 24 -3.57 27.97 -46.67
CA PHE A 24 -4.17 27.68 -45.37
C PHE A 24 -4.54 26.20 -45.21
N GLY A 25 -4.99 25.53 -46.27
CA GLY A 25 -5.30 24.10 -46.25
C GLY A 25 -4.07 23.22 -46.01
N ILE A 26 -2.96 23.51 -46.71
CA ILE A 26 -1.68 22.81 -46.52
C ILE A 26 -1.15 23.06 -45.11
N TRP A 27 -1.24 24.31 -44.64
CA TRP A 27 -0.78 24.69 -43.31
C TRP A 27 -1.58 23.98 -42.20
N LEU A 28 -2.90 23.87 -42.33
CA LEU A 28 -3.75 23.11 -41.40
C LEU A 28 -3.36 21.63 -41.32
N GLY A 29 -3.06 21.00 -42.46
CA GLY A 29 -2.68 19.58 -42.50
C GLY A 29 -1.29 19.30 -41.94
N MET A 30 -0.37 20.25 -42.07
CA MET A 30 0.99 20.13 -41.52
C MET A 30 1.12 20.61 -40.07
N ALA A 31 0.11 21.31 -39.53
CA ALA A 31 0.12 21.77 -38.15
C ALA A 31 0.05 20.56 -37.21
N PRO A 32 1.12 20.25 -36.46
CA PRO A 32 1.12 19.11 -35.56
C PRO A 32 0.18 19.41 -34.38
N LEU A 33 -0.98 18.77 -34.36
CA LEU A 33 -1.90 18.73 -33.21
C LEU A 33 -1.33 17.81 -32.12
N ASN A 34 -0.11 18.08 -31.67
CA ASN A 34 0.53 17.30 -30.63
C ASN A 34 0.07 17.83 -29.26
N SER A 35 -1.18 17.55 -28.91
CA SER A 35 -1.70 17.80 -27.57
C SER A 35 -1.55 16.54 -26.74
N ALA A 36 -0.38 16.38 -26.12
CA ALA A 36 -0.18 15.37 -25.09
C ALA A 36 -0.46 16.03 -23.73
N ALA A 37 -1.58 15.68 -23.11
CA ALA A 37 -1.82 15.99 -21.71
C ALA A 37 -0.88 15.13 -20.86
N VAL A 38 0.24 15.72 -20.41
CA VAL A 38 1.16 15.03 -19.51
C VAL A 38 0.53 14.99 -18.12
N ALA A 39 -0.10 13.86 -17.79
CA ALA A 39 -0.56 13.59 -16.44
C ALA A 39 0.58 12.95 -15.62
N VAL A 40 0.92 13.57 -14.49
CA VAL A 40 1.88 12.99 -13.54
C VAL A 40 1.16 11.90 -12.75
N GLY A 41 1.29 10.65 -13.20
CA GLY A 41 0.82 9.48 -12.46
C GLY A 41 1.77 9.15 -11.31
N LYS A 42 1.28 9.19 -10.07
CA LYS A 42 2.06 8.76 -8.90
C LYS A 42 1.76 7.29 -8.62
N ILE A 43 2.75 6.42 -8.82
CA ILE A 43 2.67 5.00 -8.46
C ILE A 43 2.86 4.92 -6.94
N ASN A 44 1.77 4.79 -6.19
CA ASN A 44 1.85 4.46 -4.78
C ASN A 44 1.81 2.93 -4.66
N VAL A 45 2.89 2.33 -4.17
CA VAL A 45 2.87 0.93 -3.73
C VAL A 45 1.89 0.86 -2.56
N VAL A 46 0.87 0.00 -2.66
CA VAL A 46 -0.05 -0.28 -1.56
C VAL A 46 0.73 -1.01 -0.48
N SER A 47 1.43 -0.24 0.35
CA SER A 47 2.09 -0.75 1.55
C SER A 47 0.99 -0.96 2.59
N ASN A 48 0.48 -2.18 2.69
CA ASN A 48 -0.35 -2.62 3.82
C ASN A 48 0.53 -2.78 5.06
N LYS A 49 1.12 -1.68 5.55
CA LYS A 49 1.93 -1.67 6.77
C LYS A 49 1.00 -1.86 7.97
N LYS A 50 0.74 -3.12 8.31
CA LYS A 50 -0.01 -3.46 9.51
C LYS A 50 0.95 -3.39 10.70
N ILE A 51 0.81 -2.35 11.51
CA ILE A 51 1.56 -2.21 12.76
C ILE A 51 1.00 -3.26 13.72
N ILE A 52 1.74 -4.36 13.92
CA ILE A 52 1.41 -5.37 14.93
C ILE A 52 2.03 -4.87 16.23
N GLN A 53 1.22 -4.21 17.06
CA GLN A 53 1.61 -3.80 18.40
C GLN A 53 1.15 -4.89 19.38
N HIS A 54 2.09 -5.56 20.03
CA HIS A 54 1.76 -6.50 21.10
C HIS A 54 1.25 -5.71 22.32
N LEU A 55 0.07 -6.08 22.82
CA LEU A 55 -0.58 -5.41 23.96
C LEU A 55 0.09 -5.76 25.30
N GLU A 56 0.78 -6.90 25.32
CA GLU A 56 1.50 -7.48 26.45
C GLU A 56 2.98 -7.12 26.28
N GLY A 57 3.44 -6.03 26.88
CA GLY A 57 4.85 -5.63 26.84
C GLY A 57 5.77 -6.73 27.39
N GLY A 58 6.79 -7.14 26.61
CA GLY A 58 7.81 -8.11 27.00
C GLY A 58 9.08 -7.96 26.17
N VAL A 59 10.20 -8.57 26.59
CA VAL A 59 11.46 -8.51 25.85
C VAL A 59 11.38 -9.43 24.63
N VAL A 60 11.75 -8.92 23.45
CA VAL A 60 11.85 -9.71 22.22
C VAL A 60 12.96 -10.75 22.41
N ASP A 61 12.62 -12.04 22.34
CA ASP A 61 13.59 -13.12 22.45
C ASP A 61 14.14 -13.51 21.08
N LYS A 62 13.24 -13.70 20.10
CA LYS A 62 13.61 -14.10 18.73
C LYS A 62 12.72 -13.44 17.69
N ILE A 63 13.33 -13.11 16.56
CA ILE A 63 12.66 -12.63 15.36
C ILE A 63 12.89 -13.71 14.29
N PHE A 64 11.80 -14.27 13.74
CA PHE A 64 11.86 -15.39 12.79
C PHE A 64 11.83 -14.94 11.33
N VAL A 65 11.66 -13.64 11.07
CA VAL A 65 11.43 -13.09 9.73
C VAL A 65 12.36 -11.91 9.43
N LYS A 66 12.72 -11.72 8.16
CA LYS A 66 13.50 -10.58 7.69
C LYS A 66 12.68 -9.69 6.76
N ASP A 67 13.14 -8.45 6.59
CA ASP A 67 12.51 -7.51 5.67
C ASP A 67 12.47 -8.08 4.25
N GLY A 68 11.26 -8.25 3.72
CA GLY A 68 11.02 -8.81 2.38
C GLY A 68 10.57 -10.27 2.36
N ASP A 69 10.51 -10.96 3.49
CA ASP A 69 10.00 -12.34 3.55
C ASP A 69 8.48 -12.39 3.33
N VAL A 70 8.04 -13.41 2.58
CA VAL A 70 6.63 -13.69 2.33
C VAL A 70 6.09 -14.58 3.44
N VAL A 71 5.21 -14.02 4.28
CA VAL A 71 4.61 -14.72 5.43
C VAL A 71 3.13 -15.04 5.19
N LYS A 72 2.65 -16.16 5.74
CA LYS A 72 1.25 -16.57 5.72
C LYS A 72 0.58 -16.32 7.07
N ALA A 73 -0.75 -16.31 7.08
CA ALA A 73 -1.50 -16.18 8.32
C ALA A 73 -1.24 -17.39 9.23
N GLY A 74 -0.79 -17.12 10.46
CA GLY A 74 -0.45 -18.14 11.45
C GLY A 74 1.06 -18.39 11.61
N ASP A 75 1.91 -17.83 10.75
CA ASP A 75 3.35 -17.99 10.88
C ASP A 75 3.88 -17.18 12.09
N PRO A 76 4.72 -17.79 12.96
CA PRO A 76 5.31 -17.08 14.08
C PRO A 76 6.33 -16.06 13.57
N LEU A 77 6.08 -14.78 13.81
CA LEU A 77 6.95 -13.69 13.36
C LEU A 77 7.99 -13.32 14.42
N VAL A 78 7.56 -13.25 15.67
CA VAL A 78 8.37 -12.82 16.82
C VAL A 78 7.98 -13.63 18.05
N GLU A 79 8.96 -14.11 18.79
CA GLU A 79 8.79 -14.71 20.12
C GLU A 79 9.10 -13.67 21.19
N ILE A 80 8.13 -13.44 22.09
CA ILE A 80 8.27 -12.50 23.21
C ILE A 80 8.39 -13.32 24.49
N LYS A 81 9.48 -13.15 25.24
CA LYS A 81 9.62 -13.73 26.57
C LYS A 81 9.08 -12.77 27.60
N ASN A 82 7.96 -13.15 28.22
CA ASN A 82 7.41 -12.43 29.36
C ASN A 82 7.89 -13.10 30.67
N ALA A 83 8.90 -12.48 31.31
CA ALA A 83 9.45 -12.98 32.57
C ALA A 83 8.43 -12.89 33.74
N ALA A 84 7.50 -11.94 33.70
CA ALA A 84 6.46 -11.79 34.72
C ALA A 84 5.45 -12.94 34.66
N LEU A 85 5.10 -13.40 33.46
CA LEU A 85 4.14 -14.48 33.23
C LEU A 85 4.66 -15.83 33.74
N GLN A 86 5.96 -16.08 33.62
CA GLN A 86 6.62 -17.26 34.22
C GLN A 86 6.62 -17.21 35.76
N SER A 87 6.79 -16.02 36.34
CA SER A 87 6.74 -15.83 37.79
C SER A 87 5.33 -16.10 38.35
N GLU A 88 4.29 -15.62 37.66
CA GLU A 88 2.90 -15.84 38.07
C GLU A 88 2.51 -17.32 38.05
N ILE A 89 2.92 -18.06 37.00
CA ILE A 89 2.74 -19.53 36.94
C ILE A 89 3.44 -20.22 38.12
N GLY A 90 4.64 -19.76 38.49
CA GLY A 90 5.38 -20.29 39.64
C GLY A 90 4.64 -20.09 40.96
N ILE A 91 4.07 -18.91 41.17
CA ILE A 91 3.31 -18.57 42.40
C ILE A 91 2.05 -19.44 42.50
N VAL A 92 1.25 -19.50 41.43
CA VAL A 92 0.01 -20.29 41.42
C VAL A 92 0.29 -21.79 41.62
N ARG A 93 1.36 -22.31 41.01
CA ARG A 93 1.76 -23.70 41.22
C ARG A 93 2.22 -23.96 42.66
N ALA A 94 2.93 -23.02 43.28
CA ALA A 94 3.34 -23.16 44.67
C ALA A 94 2.14 -23.19 45.63
N ASP A 95 1.13 -22.36 45.40
CA ASP A 95 -0.09 -22.34 46.22
C ASP A 95 -0.95 -23.58 46.02
N TYR A 96 -1.04 -24.10 44.79
CA TYR A 96 -1.68 -25.38 44.53
C TYR A 96 -1.01 -26.52 45.30
N LEU A 97 0.32 -26.61 45.25
CA LEU A 97 1.08 -27.64 45.97
C LEU A 97 0.92 -27.52 47.49
N ARG A 98 0.93 -26.31 48.04
CA ARG A 98 0.66 -26.08 49.48
C ARG A 98 -0.71 -26.58 49.88
N THR A 99 -1.74 -26.24 49.10
CA THR A 99 -3.12 -26.62 49.40
C THR A 99 -3.30 -28.13 49.31
N SER A 100 -2.75 -28.75 48.27
CA SER A 100 -2.73 -30.21 48.12
C SER A 100 -2.06 -30.89 49.31
N ALA A 101 -0.92 -30.38 49.78
CA ALA A 101 -0.23 -30.95 50.94
C ALA A 101 -1.06 -30.84 52.23
N ILE A 102 -1.80 -29.74 52.43
CA ILE A 102 -2.70 -29.58 53.58
C ILE A 102 -3.86 -30.58 53.50
N VAL A 103 -4.46 -30.76 52.32
CA VAL A 103 -5.55 -31.73 52.11
C VAL A 103 -5.08 -33.14 52.42
N SER A 104 -3.96 -33.57 51.84
CA SER A 104 -3.41 -34.92 52.10
C SER A 104 -3.07 -35.14 53.58
N ARG A 105 -2.58 -34.10 54.28
CA ARG A 105 -2.35 -34.17 55.72
C ARG A 105 -3.66 -34.32 56.50
N LEU A 106 -4.70 -33.57 56.14
CA LEU A 106 -6.01 -33.63 56.79
C LEU A 106 -6.72 -34.96 56.54
N GLU A 107 -6.57 -35.52 55.34
CA GLU A 107 -7.08 -36.86 55.01
C GLU A 107 -6.40 -37.93 55.87
N ALA A 108 -5.06 -37.89 56.00
CA ALA A 108 -4.33 -38.80 56.89
C ALA A 108 -4.78 -38.67 58.36
N GLN A 109 -5.06 -37.45 58.83
CA GLN A 109 -5.60 -37.22 60.19
C GLN A 109 -7.02 -37.75 60.38
N LYS A 110 -7.80 -37.83 59.30
CA LYS A 110 -9.17 -38.37 59.34
C LYS A 110 -9.19 -39.89 59.34
N ASP A 111 -8.26 -40.52 58.62
CA ASP A 111 -8.19 -41.97 58.46
C ASP A 111 -7.49 -42.66 59.67
N ASP A 112 -6.70 -41.93 60.46
CA ASP A 112 -6.08 -42.40 61.72
C ASP A 112 -7.03 -42.33 62.94
N ALA A 113 -8.26 -41.83 62.78
CA ALA A 113 -9.28 -41.68 63.83
C ALA A 113 -10.44 -42.69 63.68
#